data_AF-A0A1G5KY71-F1
#
_entry.id   AF-A0A1G5KY71-F1
#
_cell.length_a   1.000
_cell.length_b   1.000
_cell.length_c   1.000
_cell.angle_alpha   90.00
_cell.angle_beta   90.00
_cell.angle_gamma   90.00
#
_symmetry.space_group_name_H-M   'P 1'
#
loop_
_entity.id
_entity.type
_entity.pdbx_description
1 polymer ?
#
loop_
_entity_poly.entity_id
_entity_poly.type
_entity_poly.pdbx_seq_one_letter_code
_entity_poly.pdbx_strand_id
1 'polypeptide(L)'
;MMAEMAAARDDVTFLFVNQGERRTTIEGYLNKEKLTLPNVLLDARMDVPRHYSTPGLPVTLFIGAAESSSPSTWARFPGRH
;
A
#
# COMPACT_ATOMS: atom_id res chain seq x y z
N MET A 1 -1.37 3.93 14.15
CA MET A 1 -1.90 4.90 13.16
C MET A 1 -2.43 4.24 11.87
N MET A 2 -1.64 3.74 10.91
CA MET A 2 -2.22 3.14 9.68
C MET A 2 -2.89 1.77 9.89
N ALA A 3 -2.31 0.91 10.74
CA ALA A 3 -2.90 -0.38 11.10
C ALA A 3 -4.28 -0.21 11.79
N GLU A 4 -4.38 0.74 12.71
CA GLU A 4 -5.63 1.10 13.39
C GLU A 4 -6.69 1.61 12.40
N MET A 5 -6.31 2.50 11.47
CA MET A 5 -7.24 3.00 10.45
C MET A 5 -7.73 1.88 9.52
N ALA A 6 -6.84 0.97 9.14
CA ALA A 6 -7.20 -0.21 8.36
C ALA A 6 -8.13 -1.17 9.10
N ALA A 7 -8.06 -1.22 10.43
CA ALA A 7 -8.95 -2.03 11.25
C ALA A 7 -10.29 -1.34 11.54
N ALA A 8 -10.33 -0.01 11.57
CA ALA A 8 -11.50 0.78 11.94
C ALA A 8 -12.40 1.17 10.76
N ARG A 9 -11.91 1.08 9.52
CA ARG A 9 -12.64 1.45 8.30
C ARG A 9 -13.05 0.23 7.50
N ASP A 10 -14.34 0.14 7.21
CA ASP A 10 -14.95 -0.86 6.34
C ASP A 10 -15.27 -0.31 4.93
N ASP A 11 -15.26 1.02 4.78
CA ASP A 11 -15.56 1.74 3.55
C ASP A 11 -14.37 1.85 2.58
N VAL A 12 -13.17 1.48 3.03
CA VAL A 12 -11.93 1.51 2.22
C VAL A 12 -11.10 0.26 2.49
N THR A 13 -10.69 -0.43 1.42
CA THR A 13 -9.77 -1.58 1.54
C THR A 13 -8.32 -1.12 1.61
N PHE A 14 -7.65 -1.40 2.73
CA PHE A 14 -6.22 -1.18 2.88
C PHE A 14 -5.43 -2.42 2.42
N LEU A 15 -4.45 -2.22 1.53
CA LEU A 15 -3.51 -3.25 1.09
C LEU A 15 -2.08 -2.82 1.44
N PHE A 16 -1.40 -3.63 2.26
CA PHE A 16 0.01 -3.42 2.63
C PHE A 16 0.90 -4.27 1.73
N VAL A 17 1.46 -3.67 0.69
CA VAL A 17 2.28 -4.37 -0.31
C VAL A 17 3.77 -4.22 0.03
N ASN A 18 4.41 -5.31 0.46
CA ASN A 18 5.84 -5.33 0.76
C ASN A 18 6.64 -5.73 -0.49
N GLN A 19 7.66 -4.95 -0.82
CA GLN A 19 8.36 -4.98 -2.10
C GLN A 19 9.75 -5.59 -1.97
N GLY A 20 10.03 -6.66 -2.73
CA GLY A 20 11.37 -7.28 -2.77
C GLY A 20 11.80 -7.97 -1.47
N GLU A 21 10.94 -8.03 -0.45
CA GLU A 21 11.22 -8.65 0.84
C GLU A 21 10.87 -10.14 0.89
N ARG A 22 11.45 -10.88 1.83
CA ARG A 22 11.05 -12.27 2.08
C ARG A 22 9.89 -12.30 3.07
N ARG A 23 8.99 -13.28 2.92
CA ARG A 23 7.88 -13.50 3.85
C ARG A 23 8.32 -13.54 5.32
N THR A 24 9.40 -14.25 5.62
CA THR A 24 9.95 -14.37 6.98
C THR A 24 10.38 -13.02 7.57
N THR A 25 10.89 -12.12 6.73
CA THR A 25 11.29 -10.77 7.16
C THR A 25 10.06 -9.95 7.53
N ILE A 26 9.03 -10.00 6.68
CA ILE A 26 7.75 -9.31 6.90
C ILE A 26 7.07 -9.82 8.18
N GLU A 27 6.92 -11.14 8.31
CA GLU A 27 6.33 -11.77 9.49
C GLU A 27 7.10 -11.45 10.77
N GLY A 28 8.44 -11.50 10.72
CA GLY A 28 9.31 -11.15 11.83
C GLY A 28 9.11 -9.70 12.28
N TYR A 29 9.02 -8.77 11.33
CA TYR A 29 8.74 -7.36 11.61
C TYR A 29 7.35 -7.17 12.24
N LEU A 30 6.29 -7.73 11.64
CA LEU A 30 4.93 -7.61 12.15
C LEU A 30 4.79 -8.17 13.56
N ASN A 31 5.40 -9.33 13.84
CA ASN A 31 5.39 -9.94 15.17
C ASN A 31 6.15 -9.09 16.19
N LYS A 32 7.33 -8.58 15.82
CA LYS A 32 8.15 -7.74 16.69
C LYS A 32 7.42 -6.46 17.08
N GLU A 33 6.77 -5.80 16.11
CA GLU A 33 6.04 -4.56 16.31
C GLU A 33 4.60 -4.78 16.83
N LYS A 34 4.19 -6.04 17.05
CA LYS A 34 2.84 -6.44 17.49
C LYS A 34 1.73 -5.88 16.59
N LEU A 35 1.99 -5.87 15.29
CA LEU A 35 1.07 -5.37 14.28
C LEU A 35 0.24 -6.51 13.69
N THR A 36 -1.07 -6.35 13.71
CA THR A 36 -2.00 -7.18 12.95
C THR A 36 -2.57 -6.35 11.81
N LEU A 37 -2.26 -6.74 10.57
CA LEU A 37 -2.72 -6.07 9.37
C LEU A 37 -3.65 -7.01 8.59
N PRO A 38 -4.85 -6.55 8.18
CA PRO A 38 -5.83 -7.42 7.55
C PRO A 38 -5.40 -7.94 6.17
N ASN A 39 -4.73 -7.12 5.37
CA ASN A 39 -4.31 -7.51 4.01
C ASN A 39 -2.84 -7.17 3.78
N VAL A 40 -1.97 -8.18 3.85
CA VAL A 40 -0.53 -8.06 3.57
C VAL A 40 -0.21 -8.84 2.30
N LEU A 41 0.33 -8.14 1.30
CA LEU A 41 0.73 -8.72 0.02
C LEU A 41 2.26 -8.68 -0.12
N LEU A 42 2.80 -9.71 -0.78
CA LEU A 42 4.22 -9.77 -1.12
C LEU A 42 4.39 -9.52 -2.63
N ASP A 43 5.03 -8.41 -2.98
CA ASP A 43 5.45 -8.10 -4.33
C ASP A 43 6.94 -8.43 -4.53
N ALA A 44 7.22 -9.72 -4.67
CA ALA A 44 8.58 -10.22 -4.84
C ALA A 44 9.22 -9.80 -6.17
N ARG A 45 8.40 -9.49 -7.19
CA ARG A 45 8.88 -9.15 -8.53
C ARG A 45 9.04 -7.65 -8.76
N MET A 46 8.52 -6.80 -7.87
CA MET A 46 8.41 -5.34 -8.04
C MET A 46 7.40 -4.97 -9.14
N ASP A 47 6.31 -5.72 -9.29
CA ASP A 47 5.29 -5.50 -10.30
C ASP A 47 4.41 -4.28 -9.99
N VAL A 48 4.10 -4.03 -8.71
CA VAL A 48 3.29 -2.89 -8.27
C VAL A 48 3.94 -1.54 -8.58
N PRO A 49 5.20 -1.26 -8.16
CA PRO A 49 5.82 0.02 -8.44
C PRO A 49 6.09 0.22 -9.93
N ARG A 50 6.26 -0.85 -10.72
CA ARG A 50 6.33 -0.75 -12.19
C ARG A 50 5.00 -0.39 -12.80
N HIS A 51 3.92 -1.05 -12.38
CA HIS A 51 2.58 -0.79 -12.91
C HIS A 51 2.12 0.65 -12.68
N TYR A 52 2.36 1.18 -11.48
CA TYR A 52 1.97 2.54 -11.12
C TYR A 52 3.04 3.60 -11.42
N SER A 53 4.16 3.21 -12.04
CA SER A 53 5.29 4.11 -12.34
C SER A 53 5.77 4.88 -11.11
N THR A 54 5.85 4.22 -9.96
CA THR A 54 6.32 4.79 -8.70
C THR A 54 7.69 4.20 -8.32
N PRO A 55 8.79 4.62 -8.97
CA PRO A 55 10.12 4.19 -8.56
C PRO A 55 10.50 4.86 -7.23
N GLY A 56 10.46 4.12 -6.12
CA GLY A 56 10.90 4.58 -4.79
C GLY A 56 10.01 4.13 -3.63
N LEU A 57 10.53 4.20 -2.41
CA LEU A 57 9.87 3.79 -1.16
C LEU A 57 9.95 4.88 -0.07
N PRO A 58 8.97 4.99 0.86
CA PRO A 58 7.61 4.43 0.80
C PRO A 58 6.63 5.32 0.00
N VAL A 59 5.65 4.71 -0.68
CA VAL A 59 4.57 5.40 -1.41
C VAL A 59 3.21 4.93 -0.91
N THR A 60 2.25 5.84 -0.80
CA THR A 60 0.84 5.54 -0.54
C THR A 60 0.03 5.84 -1.79
N LEU A 61 -0.61 4.80 -2.36
CA LEU A 61 -1.49 4.91 -3.51
C LEU A 61 -2.94 4.90 -3.04
N PHE A 62 -3.74 5.78 -3.61
CA PHE A 62 -5.17 5.82 -3.37
C PHE A 62 -5.87 5.53 -4.71
N ILE A 63 -6.64 4.47 -4.74
CA ILE A 63 -7.31 3.98 -5.94
C ILE A 63 -8.80 4.21 -5.72
N GLY A 64 -9.40 5.07 -6.55
CA GLY A 64 -10.85 5.25 -6.57
C GLY A 64 -11.52 4.08 -7.29
N ALA A 65 -12.73 3.71 -6.87
CA ALA A 65 -13.58 2.91 -7.74
C ALA A 65 -13.86 3.76 -8.99
N ALA A 66 -13.49 3.28 -10.17
CA ALA A 66 -13.94 3.91 -11.38
C ALA A 66 -15.45 3.67 -11.46
N GLU A 67 -16.26 4.67 -11.10
CA GLU A 67 -17.56 4.78 -11.75
C GLU A 67 -17.27 4.81 -13.25
N SER A 68 -18.13 4.17 -14.03
CA SER A 68 -18.06 4.08 -15.48
C SER A 68 -18.22 5.48 -16.14
N SER A 69 -17.26 6.38 -15.93
CA SER A 69 -17.02 7.60 -16.69
C SER A 69 -15.68 8.22 -16.28
N SER A 70 -14.64 7.85 -17.02
CA SER A 70 -13.33 8.51 -17.16
C SER A 70 -12.27 8.29 -16.07
N PRO A 71 -11.08 7.75 -16.41
CA PRO A 71 -9.99 7.57 -15.45
C PRO A 71 -9.15 8.86 -15.36
N SER A 72 -9.34 9.67 -14.33
CA SER A 72 -8.38 10.70 -13.96
C SER A 72 -7.41 10.16 -12.91
N THR A 73 -6.25 9.70 -13.37
CA THR A 73 -5.05 9.42 -12.57
C THR A 73 -4.68 10.65 -11.74
N TRP A 74 -4.82 10.54 -10.42
CA TRP A 74 -4.29 11.52 -9.49
C TRP A 74 -3.08 10.93 -8.77
N ALA A 75 -1.90 11.26 -9.28
CA ALA A 75 -0.66 11.10 -8.53
C ALA A 75 0.09 12.43 -8.64
N ARG A 76 -0.24 13.37 -7.74
CA ARG A 76 0.59 14.54 -7.49
C ARG A 76 0.53 14.87 -6.01
N PHE A 77 1.56 14.46 -5.27
CA PHE A 77 1.87 15.07 -3.98
C PHE A 77 2.50 16.45 -4.22
N PRO A 78 2.12 17.50 -3.47
CA PRO A 78 2.79 18.79 -3.55
C PRO A 78 4.14 18.72 -2.84
N GLY A 79 5.17 19.26 -3.50
CA GLY A 79 6.48 19.51 -2.90
C GLY A 79 6.36 20.44 -1.69
N ARG A 80 7.24 20.25 -0.71
CA ARG A 80 7.46 21.21 0.36
C ARG A 80 8.17 22.44 -0.23
N HIS A 81 7.63 23.60 0.14
CA HIS A 81 8.19 24.97 0.20
C HIS A 81 9.17 25.41 -0.89
#